data_AF-A0A3P6BQL6-F1
#
_entry.id   AF-A0A3P6BQL6-F1
#
_cell.length_a   1.000
_cell.length_b   1.000
_cell.length_c   1.000
_cell.angle_alpha   90.00
_cell.angle_beta   90.00
_cell.angle_gamma   90.00
#
_symmetry.space_group_name_H-M   'P 1'
#
loop_
_entity.id
_entity.type
_entity.pdbx_description
1 polymer ?
#
loop_
_entity_poly.entity_id
_entity_poly.type
_entity_poly.pdbx_seq_one_letter_code
_entity_poly.pdbx_strand_id
1 'polypeptide(L)' 'MEKKRLFCVRYSFQAAIYAIWRERNKIKHGEKPMTIEMMKKLVDKGIRNKLGILRMQKKKGMEGALQFWFETRV' A
#
# COMPACT_ATOMS: atom_id res chain seq x y z
N MET A 1 -17.18 -7.19 7.18
CA MET A 1 -16.27 -7.28 6.00
C MET A 1 -16.03 -5.94 5.30
N GLU A 2 -17.01 -5.04 5.24
CA GLU A 2 -16.86 -3.78 4.49
C GLU A 2 -15.72 -2.88 4.98
N LYS A 3 -15.48 -2.79 6.29
CA LYS A 3 -14.43 -1.93 6.87
C LYS A 3 -13.03 -2.26 6.34
N LYS A 4 -12.64 -3.54 6.30
CA LYS A 4 -11.33 -3.97 5.78
C LYS A 4 -11.22 -3.73 4.27
N ARG A 5 -12.28 -4.00 3.51
CA ARG A 5 -12.33 -3.76 2.05
C ARG A 5 -12.20 -2.28 1.72
N LEU A 6 -13.02 -1.44 2.36
CA LEU A 6 -13.01 0.01 2.17
C LEU A 6 -11.67 0.61 2.57
N PHE A 7 -11.08 0.13 3.67
CA PHE A 7 -9.74 0.54 4.08
C PHE A 7 -8.69 0.16 3.03
N CYS A 8 -8.67 -1.09 2.55
CA CYS A 8 -7.71 -1.54 1.54
C CYS A 8 -7.81 -0.73 0.25
N VAL A 9 -9.03 -0.45 -0.23
CA VAL A 9 -9.25 0.41 -1.40
C VAL A 9 -8.69 1.81 -1.14
N ARG A 10 -9.18 2.52 -0.12
CA ARG A 10 -8.77 3.90 0.16
C ARG A 10 -7.26 4.03 0.40
N TYR A 11 -6.70 3.11 1.17
CA TYR A 11 -5.28 3.14 1.51
C TYR A 11 -4.40 2.78 0.32
N SER A 12 -4.80 1.81 -0.52
CA SER A 12 -4.04 1.48 -1.73
C SER A 12 -4.03 2.62 -2.75
N PHE A 13 -5.16 3.32 -2.92
CA PHE A 13 -5.23 4.55 -3.72
C PHE A 13 -4.30 5.63 -3.16
N GLN A 14 -4.34 5.88 -1.86
CA GLN A 14 -3.44 6.84 -1.20
C GLN A 14 -1.96 6.46 -1.43
N ALA A 15 -1.61 5.19 -1.23
CA ALA A 15 -0.24 4.70 -1.38
C ALA A 15 0.26 4.83 -2.83
N ALA A 16 -0.60 4.55 -3.81
CA ALA A 16 -0.28 4.72 -5.23
C ALA A 16 -0.05 6.19 -5.60
N ILE A 17 -0.94 7.10 -5.19
CA ILE A 17 -0.81 8.54 -5.43
C ILE A 17 0.47 9.07 -4.78
N TYR A 18 0.73 8.69 -3.52
CA TYR A 18 1.94 9.09 -2.80
C TYR A 18 3.21 8.58 -3.49
N ALA A 19 3.22 7.33 -3.97
CA ALA A 19 4.36 6.80 -4.70
C ALA A 19 4.62 7.57 -6.00
N ILE A 20 3.58 7.91 -6.77
CA ILE A 20 3.70 8.72 -7.99
C ILE A 20 4.27 10.08 -7.67
N TRP A 21 3.74 10.74 -6.64
CA TRP A 21 4.26 12.04 -6.21
C TRP A 21 5.73 11.94 -5.79
N ARG A 22 6.10 10.94 -4.98
CA ARG A 22 7.48 10.73 -4.53
C ARG A 22 8.42 10.52 -5.73
N GLU A 23 8.02 9.69 -6.69
CA GLU A 23 8.83 9.40 -7.87
C GLU A 23 9.05 10.65 -8.73
N ARG A 24 7.98 11.44 -8.97
CA ARG A 24 8.09 12.71 -9.69
C ARG A 24 9.01 13.70 -8.96
N ASN A 25 8.96 13.72 -7.63
CA ASN A 25 9.85 14.57 -6.83
C ASN A 25 11.31 14.13 -6.95
N LYS A 26 11.59 12.82 -6.89
CA LYS A 26 12.93 12.25 -7.09
C LYS A 26 13.52 12.65 -8.44
N ILE A 27 12.74 12.48 -9.51
CA ILE A 27 13.13 12.86 -10.87
C ILE A 27 13.42 14.37 -10.95
N LYS A 28 12.59 15.21 -10.33
CA LYS A 28 12.81 16.66 -10.26
C LYS A 28 14.13 17.02 -9.58
N HIS A 29 14.59 16.21 -8.61
CA HIS A 29 15.88 16.38 -7.93
C HIS A 29 17.05 15.67 -8.61
N GLY A 30 16.87 15.18 -9.85
CA GLY A 30 17.95 14.57 -10.64
C GLY A 30 18.25 13.11 -10.31
N GLU A 31 17.41 12.44 -9.52
CA GLU A 31 17.50 10.99 -9.37
C GLU A 31 17.05 10.29 -10.68
N LYS A 32 17.62 9.12 -10.96
CA LYS A 32 17.24 8.31 -12.11
C LYS A 32 15.82 7.75 -11.93
N PRO A 33 14.98 7.73 -12.99
CA PRO A 33 13.65 7.14 -12.90
C PRO A 33 13.70 5.67 -12.47
N MET A 34 12.82 5.31 -11.55
CA MET A 34 12.57 3.94 -11.15
C MET A 34 11.69 3.23 -12.18
N THR A 35 11.90 1.92 -12.36
CA THR A 35 11.00 1.11 -13.18
C THR A 35 9.62 1.00 -12.55
N ILE A 36 8.58 0.89 -13.38
CA ILE A 36 7.19 0.76 -12.93
C ILE A 36 7.02 -0.51 -12.10
N GLU A 37 7.73 -1.59 -12.43
CA GLU A 37 7.70 -2.87 -11.71
C GLU A 37 8.23 -2.71 -10.28
N MET A 38 9.33 -1.97 -10.11
CA MET A 38 9.89 -1.71 -8.78
C MET A 38 8.95 -0.82 -7.96
N MET A 39 8.37 0.19 -8.59
CA MET A 39 7.38 1.06 -7.95
C MET A 39 6.15 0.28 -7.48
N LYS A 40 5.60 -0.61 -8.32
CA LYS A 40 4.49 -1.52 -7.96
C LYS A 40 4.85 -2.39 -6.76
N LYS A 41 6.05 -3.00 -6.76
CA LYS A 41 6.55 -3.83 -5.64
C LYS A 41 6.66 -3.02 -4.34
N LEU A 42 7.16 -1.79 -4.39
CA LEU A 42 7.29 -0.91 -3.23
C LEU A 42 5.93 -0.49 -2.67
N VAL A 43 4.98 -0.14 -3.54
CA VAL A 43 3.61 0.21 -3.14
C VAL A 43 2.94 -0.98 -2.44
N ASP A 44 2.97 -2.16 -3.05
CA ASP A 44 2.38 -3.36 -2.46
C ASP A 44 3.03 -3.74 -1.12
N LYS A 45 4.37 -3.67 -1.03
CA LYS A 45 5.10 -3.88 0.23
C LYS A 45 4.68 -2.86 1.31
N GLY A 46 4.54 -1.59 0.94
CA GLY A 46 4.09 -0.54 1.83
C GLY A 46 2.67 -0.79 2.37
N ILE A 47 1.76 -1.26 1.52
CA ILE A 47 0.40 -1.63 1.91
C ILE A 47 0.41 -2.81 2.88
N ARG A 48 1.14 -3.88 2.57
CA ARG A 48 1.28 -5.04 3.46
C ARG A 48 1.86 -4.66 4.82
N ASN A 49 2.89 -3.82 4.84
CA ASN A 49 3.48 -3.32 6.09
C ASN A 49 2.47 -2.55 6.94
N LYS A 50 1.67 -1.66 6.33
CA LYS A 50 0.63 -0.93 7.05
C LYS A 50 -0.44 -1.86 7.63
N LEU A 51 -0.91 -2.83 6.85
CA LEU A 51 -1.88 -3.82 7.29
C LEU A 51 -1.32 -4.70 8.42
N GLY A 52 -0.03 -5.07 8.34
CA GLY A 52 0.67 -5.78 9.40
C GLY A 52 0.69 -5.00 10.73
N ILE A 53 0.99 -3.70 10.68
CA ILE A 53 0.94 -2.82 11.87
C ILE A 53 -0.49 -2.76 12.44
N LEU A 54 -1.50 -2.60 11.58
CA LEU A 54 -2.90 -2.54 12.04
C LEU A 54 -3.36 -3.84 12.70
N ARG A 55 -2.85 -4.98 12.23
CA ARG A 55 -3.05 -6.29 12.87
C ARG A 55 -2.38 -6.35 14.23
N MET A 56 -1.11 -5.92 14.34
CA MET A 56 -0.36 -5.90 15.61
C MET A 56 -1.01 -4.99 16.66
N GLN A 57 -1.57 -3.86 16.23
CA GLN A 57 -2.29 -2.92 17.10
C GLN A 57 -3.66 -3.44 17.56
N LYS A 58 -4.06 -4.67 17.20
CA LYS A 58 -5.36 -5.30 17.53
C LYS A 58 -6.55 -4.36 17.26
N LYS A 59 -6.48 -3.57 16.18
CA LYS A 59 -7.54 -2.62 15.87
C LYS A 59 -8.82 -3.38 15.50
N LYS A 60 -9.88 -3.23 16.32
CA LYS A 60 -11.16 -3.94 16.15
C LYS A 60 -11.67 -3.89 14.70
N GLY A 61 -11.81 -5.08 14.11
CA GLY A 61 -12.29 -5.27 12.73
C GLY A 61 -11.21 -5.19 11.64
N MET A 62 -9.92 -5.19 12.02
CA MET A 62 -8.78 -5.23 11.09
C MET A 62 -7.92 -6.50 11.26
N GLU A 63 -8.30 -7.46 12.12
CA GLU A 63 -7.47 -8.66 12.40
C GLU A 63 -7.17 -9.47 11.13
N GLY A 64 -8.14 -9.54 10.21
CA GLY A 64 -8.04 -10.25 8.93
C GLY A 64 -7.74 -9.37 7.71
N ALA A 65 -7.29 -8.12 7.90
CA ALA A 65 -7.13 -7.19 6.78
C ALA A 65 -5.93 -7.56 5.88
N LEU A 66 -4.87 -8.12 6.46
CA LEU A 66 -3.70 -8.58 5.69
C LEU A 66 -4.02 -9.84 4.87
N GLN A 67 -4.74 -10.81 5.45
CA GLN A 67 -5.22 -12.01 4.75
C GLN A 67 -6.13 -11.62 3.60
N PHE A 68 -7.08 -10.70 3.84
CA PHE A 68 -7.94 -10.16 2.79
C PHE A 68 -7.15 -9.51 1.65
N TRP A 69 -6.06 -8.79 1.95
CA TRP A 69 -5.21 -8.23 0.89
C TRP A 69 -4.59 -9.32 0.02
N PHE A 70 -4.10 -10.41 0.61
CA PHE A 70 -3.58 -11.55 -0.14
C PHE A 70 -4.65 -12.23 -1.01
N GLU A 71 -5.87 -12.40 -0.49
CA GLU A 71 -7.00 -12.95 -1.25
C GLU A 71 -7.32 -12.14 -2.51
N THR A 72 -7.11 -10.82 -2.49
CA THR A 72 -7.35 -9.94 -3.67
C THR A 72 -6.24 -9.95 -4.73
N ARG A 73 -5.22 -10.81 -4.56
CA ARG A 73 -4.04 -10.89 -5.43
C ARG A 73 -3.82 -12.29 -6.02
N VAL A 74 -4.79 -13.19 -5.80
CA VAL A 74 -4.91 -14.47 -6.51
C VAL A 74 -5.32 -14.22 -7.96
#